data_AF-B2VY39-F1
#
_entry.id   AF-B2VY39-F1
#
_cell.length_a   1.000
_cell.length_b   1.000
_cell.length_c   1.000
_cell.angle_alpha   90.00
_cell.angle_beta   90.00
_cell.angle_gamma   90.00
#
_symmetry.space_group_name_H-M   'P 1'
#
loop_
_entity.id
_entity.type
_entity.pdbx_description
1 polymer ?
#
loop_
_entity_poly.entity_id
_entity_poly.type
_entity_poly.pdbx_seq_one_letter_code
_entity_poly.pdbx_strand_id
1 'polypeptide(L)'
;MGLDKANTPPMTPSRPSDTPTPSIETSEAPVEAHNSQASVAFKPLQMLVKTPLTVECGEDLTVKFTMHVELLCCHSKLLADRFAAAKPLREQYELIKKLCDKLVEYFFPEVTPKQFESGHLEVEVIPLIVRAYEQWPLPVYANSVKIAIDNAVQEQITAKNIQNITVKDLGRITDLSIRLSHIKSRGVQTIVEKLYVLIHQITKKEEKRALKEKLRAAAQHRLLLPDVDSEIVAILMQWIYHGALHYQDAEQLYAVLRLAIMLGVDALAEICLTKLYDAASESIEDASNSGVKLQTLLGFGPDSVDHALGVVFKNVINDRRTPKRLRDLVIDALAASLDKELFTKIKDLISKEMALEIIEAMIDNSE
;
A
#
# COMPACT_ATOMS: atom_id res chain seq x y z
N MET A 1 -26.69 29.04 55.41
CA MET A 1 -25.92 30.08 54.68
C MET A 1 -25.28 29.38 53.50
N GLY A 2 -25.60 29.60 52.23
CA GLY A 2 -26.60 30.42 51.56
C GLY A 2 -26.39 30.22 50.06
N LEU A 3 -27.48 29.88 49.36
CA LEU A 3 -27.75 30.02 47.92
C LEU A 3 -26.90 29.14 46.97
N ASP A 4 -27.36 28.01 46.45
CA ASP A 4 -28.54 27.67 45.60
C ASP A 4 -28.60 28.31 44.20
N LYS A 5 -28.88 27.40 43.23
CA LYS A 5 -29.49 27.54 41.88
C LYS A 5 -28.54 27.52 40.67
N ALA A 6 -28.81 26.80 39.58
CA ALA A 6 -29.82 25.76 39.30
C ALA A 6 -29.49 25.04 37.97
N ASN A 7 -29.80 23.75 37.94
CA ASN A 7 -30.22 22.95 36.79
C ASN A 7 -31.35 23.68 36.01
N THR A 8 -31.65 23.55 34.71
CA THR A 8 -31.97 22.38 33.84
C THR A 8 -32.41 22.95 32.45
N PRO A 9 -32.87 22.18 31.41
CA PRO A 9 -32.58 22.40 29.99
C PRO A 9 -33.86 22.73 29.16
N PRO A 10 -34.13 22.09 28.00
CA PRO A 10 -33.78 22.42 26.60
C PRO A 10 -34.99 22.95 25.79
N MET A 11 -34.82 23.41 24.54
CA MET A 11 -35.92 23.42 23.52
C MET A 11 -35.41 23.73 22.09
N THR A 12 -35.53 22.74 21.20
CA THR A 12 -35.85 22.91 19.75
C THR A 12 -37.39 23.08 19.63
N PRO A 13 -38.02 23.28 18.45
CA PRO A 13 -37.58 23.74 17.13
C PRO A 13 -38.47 24.90 16.60
N SER A 14 -38.18 25.50 15.42
CA SER A 14 -39.20 26.06 14.49
C SER A 14 -38.57 26.58 13.18
N ARG A 15 -38.91 25.92 12.06
CA ARG A 15 -39.05 26.51 10.72
C ARG A 15 -40.54 26.86 10.59
N PRO A 16 -40.99 27.92 9.87
CA PRO A 16 -41.29 27.71 8.44
C PRO A 16 -41.19 28.96 7.53
N SER A 17 -41.31 28.67 6.22
CA SER A 17 -41.84 29.50 5.11
C SER A 17 -40.93 30.57 4.49
N ASP A 18 -40.51 30.42 3.23
CA ASP A 18 -41.26 30.52 1.96
C ASP A 18 -41.88 31.91 1.75
N THR A 19 -41.36 32.67 0.78
CA THR A 19 -41.99 33.22 -0.47
C THR A 19 -41.17 34.45 -0.96
N PRO A 20 -41.44 35.09 -2.12
CA PRO A 20 -40.75 34.91 -3.41
C PRO A 20 -39.93 36.12 -3.91
N THR A 21 -39.26 35.89 -5.03
CA THR A 21 -38.56 36.79 -5.98
C THR A 21 -39.26 38.14 -6.24
N PRO A 22 -38.50 39.15 -6.71
CA PRO A 22 -38.71 39.55 -8.10
C PRO A 22 -37.41 39.74 -8.92
N SER A 23 -37.57 39.40 -10.19
CA SER A 23 -36.63 39.45 -11.29
C SER A 23 -36.14 40.87 -11.61
N ILE A 24 -34.86 40.97 -11.99
CA ILE A 24 -34.37 42.04 -12.85
C ILE A 24 -33.61 41.37 -14.00
N GLU A 25 -34.17 41.50 -15.19
CA GLU A 25 -33.55 41.24 -16.49
C GLU A 25 -32.39 42.19 -16.70
N THR A 26 -31.21 41.70 -17.13
CA THR A 26 -30.37 42.48 -18.05
C THR A 26 -29.43 41.57 -18.86
N SER A 27 -29.65 41.63 -20.17
CA SER A 27 -28.72 41.53 -21.31
C SER A 27 -27.75 40.36 -21.48
N GLU A 28 -28.02 39.68 -22.60
CA GLU A 28 -27.22 38.72 -23.34
C GLU A 28 -25.78 39.19 -23.66
N ALA A 29 -24.84 38.26 -23.46
CA ALA A 29 -23.64 38.11 -24.29
C ALA A 29 -23.31 36.60 -24.36
N PRO A 30 -22.81 36.09 -25.50
CA PRO A 30 -22.78 34.66 -25.79
C PRO A 30 -21.62 33.99 -25.03
N VAL A 31 -21.94 33.25 -23.97
CA VAL A 31 -20.99 32.38 -23.30
C VAL A 31 -21.06 31.01 -23.96
N GLU A 32 -19.94 30.62 -24.55
CA GLU A 32 -19.69 29.32 -25.14
C GLU A 32 -20.17 28.20 -24.23
N ALA A 33 -20.91 27.26 -24.83
CA ALA A 33 -21.40 26.07 -24.18
C ALA A 33 -20.22 25.20 -23.72
N HIS A 34 -19.75 25.42 -22.49
CA HIS A 34 -19.03 24.40 -21.74
C HIS A 34 -19.97 23.22 -21.57
N ASN A 35 -19.75 22.21 -22.41
CA ASN A 35 -20.29 20.87 -22.31
C ASN A 35 -19.90 20.30 -20.93
N SER A 36 -20.71 20.61 -19.93
CA SER A 36 -20.66 20.01 -18.60
C SER A 36 -21.22 18.61 -18.76
N GLN A 37 -20.40 17.69 -19.28
CA GLN A 37 -20.63 16.27 -19.10
C GLN A 37 -20.63 16.03 -17.60
N ALA A 38 -21.84 15.97 -17.02
CA ALA A 38 -22.06 15.52 -15.67
C ALA A 38 -21.39 14.16 -15.56
N SER A 39 -20.25 14.11 -14.87
CA SER A 39 -19.56 12.88 -14.56
C SER A 39 -20.55 12.01 -13.78
N VAL A 40 -21.01 10.93 -14.41
CA VAL A 40 -21.85 9.95 -13.73
C VAL A 40 -21.04 9.47 -12.54
N ALA A 41 -21.49 9.80 -11.33
CA ALA A 41 -20.78 9.46 -10.10
C ALA A 41 -20.59 7.95 -10.06
N PHE A 42 -19.35 7.50 -10.27
CA PHE A 42 -18.99 6.10 -10.19
C PHE A 42 -19.32 5.60 -8.78
N LYS A 43 -20.27 4.68 -8.67
CA LYS A 43 -20.57 3.97 -7.43
C LYS A 43 -19.94 2.59 -7.57
N PRO A 44 -18.79 2.31 -6.91
CA PRO A 44 -18.25 0.96 -6.88
C PRO A 44 -19.34 0.02 -6.39
N LEU A 45 -19.55 -1.10 -7.08
CA LEU A 45 -20.40 -2.17 -6.58
C LEU A 45 -19.90 -2.50 -5.16
N GLN A 46 -20.79 -2.55 -4.16
CA GLN A 46 -20.41 -2.76 -2.74
C GLN A 46 -19.47 -3.95 -2.54
N MET A 47 -19.47 -4.92 -3.46
CA MET A 47 -18.58 -6.06 -3.44
C MET A 47 -17.09 -5.74 -3.64
N LEU A 48 -16.74 -4.57 -4.20
CA LEU A 48 -15.37 -4.15 -4.49
C LEU A 48 -14.71 -3.40 -3.32
N VAL A 49 -15.45 -3.17 -2.23
CA VAL A 49 -15.03 -2.34 -1.08
C VAL A 49 -14.98 -3.19 0.20
N LYS A 50 -14.57 -4.46 0.07
CA LYS A 50 -14.63 -5.43 1.18
C LYS A 50 -13.34 -5.49 1.99
N THR A 51 -12.21 -5.56 1.29
CA THR A 51 -10.95 -5.90 1.94
C THR A 51 -10.01 -4.69 1.93
N PRO A 52 -9.82 -4.00 3.07
CA PRO A 52 -8.89 -2.88 3.13
C PRO A 52 -7.45 -3.36 2.91
N LEU A 53 -6.69 -2.55 2.18
CA LEU A 53 -5.28 -2.69 1.86
C LEU A 53 -4.57 -1.41 2.31
N THR A 54 -3.53 -1.56 3.11
CA THR A 54 -2.68 -0.43 3.49
C THR A 54 -1.59 -0.25 2.43
N VAL A 55 -1.56 0.91 1.79
CA VAL A 55 -0.47 1.31 0.89
C VAL A 55 0.47 2.20 1.67
N GLU A 56 1.72 1.79 1.78
CA GLU A 56 2.77 2.53 2.48
C GLU A 56 3.75 3.07 1.44
N CYS A 57 4.02 4.38 1.45
CA CYS A 57 4.82 5.05 0.43
C CYS A 57 5.78 6.10 1.00
N GLY A 58 6.67 6.60 0.13
CA GLY A 58 7.81 7.45 0.48
C GLY A 58 9.01 6.66 1.00
N GLU A 59 10.18 7.31 1.07
CA GLU A 59 11.48 6.68 1.40
C GLU A 59 11.43 5.87 2.70
N ASP A 60 10.74 6.41 3.71
CA ASP A 60 10.61 5.78 5.04
C ASP A 60 9.34 4.92 5.21
N LEU A 61 8.48 4.81 4.18
CA LEU A 61 7.19 4.11 4.23
C LEU A 61 6.25 4.61 5.36
N THR A 62 6.41 5.87 5.77
CA THR A 62 5.66 6.47 6.89
C THR A 62 4.27 6.93 6.49
N VAL A 63 4.10 7.35 5.23
CA VAL A 63 2.81 7.79 4.70
C VAL A 63 1.97 6.57 4.35
N LYS A 64 0.73 6.54 4.86
CA LYS A 64 -0.18 5.41 4.72
C LYS A 64 -1.50 5.83 4.09
N PHE A 65 -1.88 5.10 3.06
CA PHE A 65 -3.21 5.19 2.46
C PHE A 65 -3.98 3.89 2.67
N THR A 66 -5.30 3.97 2.65
CA THR A 66 -6.17 2.79 2.65
C THR A 66 -6.91 2.71 1.32
N MET A 67 -6.75 1.60 0.62
CA MET A 67 -7.52 1.26 -0.59
C MET A 67 -8.14 -0.13 -0.44
N HIS A 68 -8.89 -0.60 -1.45
CA HIS A 68 -9.49 -1.93 -1.41
C HIS A 68 -8.80 -2.88 -2.38
N VAL A 69 -8.52 -4.09 -1.91
CA VAL A 69 -7.81 -5.12 -2.69
C VAL A 69 -8.57 -5.41 -3.98
N GLU A 70 -9.89 -5.56 -3.90
CA GLU A 70 -10.71 -5.94 -5.04
C GLU A 70 -10.65 -4.90 -6.17
N LEU A 71 -10.75 -3.62 -5.85
CA LEU A 71 -10.61 -2.54 -6.83
C LEU A 71 -9.24 -2.57 -7.52
N LEU A 72 -8.17 -2.69 -6.73
CA LEU A 72 -6.83 -2.74 -7.28
C LEU A 72 -6.62 -3.97 -8.19
N CYS A 73 -7.15 -5.12 -7.79
CA CYS A 73 -7.09 -6.36 -8.57
C CYS A 73 -7.93 -6.32 -9.86
N CYS A 74 -9.02 -5.54 -9.90
CA CYS A 74 -9.77 -5.32 -11.15
C CYS A 74 -8.94 -4.62 -12.22
N HIS A 75 -8.01 -3.75 -11.81
CA HIS A 75 -7.18 -2.96 -12.71
C HIS A 75 -5.77 -3.54 -12.93
N SER A 76 -5.33 -4.49 -12.10
CA SER A 76 -4.01 -5.13 -12.22
C SER A 76 -4.07 -6.64 -12.07
N LYS A 77 -3.80 -7.33 -13.17
CA LYS A 77 -3.64 -8.80 -13.17
C LYS A 77 -2.44 -9.23 -12.33
N LEU A 78 -1.33 -8.49 -12.43
CA LEU A 78 -0.11 -8.75 -11.65
C LEU A 78 -0.39 -8.77 -10.14
N LEU A 79 -1.19 -7.82 -9.65
CA LEU A 79 -1.55 -7.74 -8.25
C LEU A 79 -2.61 -8.77 -7.87
N ALA A 80 -3.58 -9.05 -8.75
CA ALA A 80 -4.53 -10.14 -8.56
C ALA A 80 -3.83 -11.49 -8.34
N ASP A 81 -2.88 -11.84 -9.21
CA ASP A 81 -2.10 -13.08 -9.10
C ASP A 81 -1.25 -13.09 -7.81
N ARG A 82 -0.65 -11.95 -7.45
CA ARG A 82 0.14 -11.82 -6.22
C ARG A 82 -0.72 -12.03 -4.97
N PHE A 83 -1.89 -11.41 -4.89
CA PHE A 83 -2.78 -11.55 -3.74
C PHE A 83 -3.40 -12.95 -3.67
N ALA A 84 -3.67 -13.59 -4.81
CA ALA A 84 -4.08 -14.99 -4.85
C ALA A 84 -2.98 -15.91 -4.30
N ALA A 85 -1.73 -15.73 -4.74
CA ALA A 85 -0.59 -16.49 -4.25
C ALA A 85 -0.29 -16.25 -2.76
N ALA A 86 -0.62 -15.06 -2.24
CA ALA A 86 -0.44 -14.70 -0.83
C ALA A 86 -1.54 -15.27 0.10
N LYS A 87 -2.66 -15.77 -0.44
CA LYS A 87 -3.82 -16.23 0.34
C LYS A 87 -3.50 -17.34 1.37
N PRO A 88 -2.74 -18.41 1.05
CA PRO A 88 -2.43 -19.44 2.04
C PRO A 88 -1.64 -18.91 3.23
N LEU A 89 -0.72 -17.97 2.99
CA LEU A 89 0.07 -17.34 4.05
C LEU A 89 -0.78 -16.38 4.89
N ARG A 90 -1.72 -15.67 4.25
CA ARG A 90 -2.70 -14.82 4.93
C ARG A 90 -3.56 -15.63 5.91
N GLU A 91 -4.06 -16.78 5.48
CA GLU A 91 -4.84 -17.69 6.33
C GLU A 91 -4.03 -18.12 7.56
N GLN A 92 -2.72 -18.39 7.41
CA GLN A 92 -1.84 -18.71 8.54
C GLN A 92 -1.68 -17.51 9.50
N TYR A 93 -1.51 -16.29 8.97
CA TYR A 93 -1.45 -15.09 9.81
C TYR A 93 -2.78 -14.81 10.53
N GLU A 94 -3.92 -15.03 9.89
CA GLU A 94 -5.23 -14.91 10.52
C GLU A 94 -5.42 -15.91 11.65
N LEU A 95 -4.94 -17.15 11.50
CA LEU A 95 -4.98 -18.15 12.57
C LEU A 95 -4.13 -17.72 13.76
N ILE A 96 -2.94 -17.16 13.52
CA ILE A 96 -2.07 -16.62 14.59
C ILE A 96 -2.74 -15.42 15.26
N LYS A 97 -3.33 -14.51 14.49
CA LYS A 97 -4.05 -13.35 15.03
C LYS A 97 -5.22 -13.79 15.90
N LYS A 98 -6.06 -14.72 15.43
CA LYS A 98 -7.17 -15.30 16.22
C LYS A 98 -6.69 -15.97 17.50
N LEU A 99 -5.56 -16.68 17.46
CA LEU A 99 -4.96 -17.27 18.66
C LEU A 99 -4.50 -16.16 19.62
N CYS A 100 -3.83 -15.14 19.10
CA CYS A 100 -3.36 -14.00 19.88
C CYS A 100 -4.53 -13.25 20.54
N ASP A 101 -5.56 -12.91 19.78
CA ASP A 101 -6.77 -12.21 20.25
C ASP A 101 -7.45 -13.01 21.38
N LYS A 102 -7.57 -14.33 21.21
CA LYS A 102 -8.09 -15.21 22.27
C LYS A 102 -7.20 -15.22 23.51
N LEU A 103 -5.88 -15.34 23.37
CA LEU A 103 -4.98 -15.36 24.53
C LEU A 103 -5.00 -14.03 25.30
N VAL A 104 -5.20 -12.91 24.60
CA VAL A 104 -5.32 -11.58 25.21
C VAL A 104 -6.50 -11.50 26.16
N GLU A 105 -7.65 -12.10 25.84
CA GLU A 105 -8.85 -12.09 26.70
C GLU A 105 -8.60 -12.63 28.12
N TYR A 106 -7.58 -13.50 28.29
CA TYR A 106 -7.26 -14.13 29.57
C TYR A 106 -6.12 -13.45 30.33
N PHE A 107 -5.60 -12.33 29.82
CA PHE A 107 -4.46 -11.60 30.40
C PHE A 107 -4.62 -10.07 30.35
N PHE A 108 -5.34 -9.52 29.37
CA PHE A 108 -5.57 -8.09 29.14
C PHE A 108 -7.05 -7.77 28.83
N PRO A 109 -7.60 -6.64 29.32
CA PRO A 109 -7.08 -5.79 30.37
C PRO A 109 -7.48 -6.34 31.76
N GLU A 110 -6.49 -6.48 32.66
CA GLU A 110 -6.72 -6.62 34.10
C GLU A 110 -7.28 -7.96 34.64
N VAL A 111 -7.03 -9.10 33.98
CA VAL A 111 -7.26 -10.40 34.63
C VAL A 111 -6.16 -10.64 35.67
N THR A 112 -6.43 -10.29 36.92
CA THR A 112 -5.51 -10.55 38.03
C THR A 112 -5.33 -12.07 38.23
N PRO A 113 -4.19 -12.52 38.78
CA PRO A 113 -3.99 -13.95 39.07
C PRO A 113 -5.08 -14.57 39.94
N LYS A 114 -5.68 -13.78 40.83
CA LYS A 114 -6.81 -14.21 41.66
C LYS A 114 -8.07 -14.42 40.84
N GLN A 115 -8.38 -13.52 39.90
CA GLN A 115 -9.54 -13.66 39.02
C GLN A 115 -9.37 -14.87 38.09
N PHE A 116 -8.17 -15.05 37.53
CA PHE A 116 -7.84 -16.21 36.70
C PHE A 116 -8.07 -17.53 37.44
N GLU A 117 -7.58 -17.63 38.68
CA GLU A 117 -7.74 -18.81 39.54
C GLU A 117 -9.20 -19.00 39.98
N SER A 118 -9.88 -17.95 40.45
CA SER A 118 -11.28 -18.03 40.91
C SER A 118 -12.27 -18.35 39.78
N GLY A 119 -11.93 -17.97 38.55
CA GLY A 119 -12.73 -18.24 37.35
C GLY A 119 -12.41 -19.57 36.69
N HIS A 120 -11.42 -20.33 37.19
CA HIS A 120 -10.95 -21.57 36.57
C HIS A 120 -10.59 -21.43 35.08
N LEU A 121 -10.03 -20.27 34.71
CA LEU A 121 -9.76 -19.93 33.31
C LEU A 121 -8.68 -20.84 32.68
N GLU A 122 -7.91 -21.56 33.50
CA GLU A 122 -6.98 -22.58 33.01
C GLU A 122 -7.65 -23.62 32.11
N VAL A 123 -8.92 -23.96 32.35
CA VAL A 123 -9.67 -24.97 31.58
C VAL A 123 -9.86 -24.53 30.13
N GLU A 124 -10.07 -23.23 29.90
CA GLU A 124 -10.29 -22.65 28.57
C GLU A 124 -8.97 -22.40 27.84
N VAL A 125 -7.91 -22.08 28.58
CA VAL A 125 -6.63 -21.68 28.00
C VAL A 125 -5.69 -22.86 27.71
N ILE A 126 -5.73 -23.94 28.49
CA ILE A 126 -4.92 -25.15 28.23
C ILE A 126 -5.11 -25.66 26.79
N PRO A 127 -6.35 -25.80 26.25
CA PRO A 127 -6.56 -26.16 24.85
C PRO A 127 -5.89 -25.21 23.84
N LEU A 128 -5.80 -23.91 24.14
CA LEU A 128 -5.13 -22.94 23.27
C LEU A 128 -3.61 -23.16 23.25
N ILE A 129 -3.01 -23.44 24.41
CA ILE A 129 -1.58 -23.75 24.54
C ILE A 129 -1.26 -25.05 23.79
N VAL A 130 -2.06 -26.11 24.01
CA VAL A 130 -1.90 -27.41 23.34
C VAL A 130 -2.01 -27.24 21.81
N ARG A 131 -3.02 -26.49 21.34
CA ARG A 131 -3.17 -26.21 19.91
C ARG A 131 -1.96 -25.46 19.34
N ALA A 132 -1.43 -24.47 20.05
CA ALA A 132 -0.25 -23.73 19.64
C ALA A 132 1.00 -24.64 19.57
N TYR A 133 1.10 -25.60 20.48
CA TYR A 133 2.18 -26.59 20.52
C TYR A 133 2.09 -27.57 19.34
N GLU A 134 0.92 -28.14 19.09
CA GLU A 134 0.74 -29.21 18.10
C GLU A 134 0.60 -28.70 16.67
N GLN A 135 -0.10 -27.59 16.48
CA GLN A 135 -0.58 -27.11 15.17
C GLN A 135 -0.24 -25.64 14.95
N TRP A 136 1.02 -25.28 15.17
CA TRP A 136 1.48 -23.92 14.94
C TRP A 136 1.35 -23.52 13.45
N PRO A 137 0.63 -22.42 13.11
CA PRO A 137 0.29 -22.12 11.70
C PRO A 137 1.47 -21.80 10.78
N LEU A 138 2.59 -21.29 11.31
CA LEU A 138 3.79 -20.94 10.53
C LEU A 138 4.91 -21.97 10.75
N PRO A 139 5.14 -22.93 9.83
CA PRO A 139 6.06 -24.06 10.07
C PRO A 139 7.48 -23.66 10.50
N VAL A 140 7.99 -22.54 9.98
CA VAL A 140 9.32 -21.98 10.30
C VAL A 140 9.49 -21.72 11.80
N TYR A 141 8.42 -21.40 12.51
CA TYR A 141 8.44 -21.06 13.93
C TYR A 141 7.95 -22.20 14.84
N ALA A 142 7.40 -23.29 14.27
CA ALA A 142 6.76 -24.35 15.05
C ALA A 142 7.68 -24.95 16.13
N ASN A 143 8.94 -25.24 15.78
CA ASN A 143 9.90 -25.76 16.75
C ASN A 143 10.25 -24.75 17.86
N SER A 144 10.42 -23.47 17.50
CA SER A 144 10.71 -22.42 18.50
C SER A 144 9.57 -22.22 19.48
N VAL A 145 8.31 -22.34 19.03
CA VAL A 145 7.12 -22.26 19.87
C VAL A 145 7.05 -23.48 20.81
N LYS A 146 7.27 -24.70 20.29
CA LYS A 146 7.32 -25.91 21.12
C LYS A 146 8.36 -25.80 22.24
N ILE A 147 9.60 -25.44 21.89
CA ILE A 147 10.68 -25.25 22.87
C ILE A 147 10.31 -24.21 23.93
N ALA A 148 9.70 -23.09 23.53
CA ALA A 148 9.31 -22.06 24.47
C ALA A 148 8.22 -22.53 25.44
N ILE A 149 7.23 -23.27 24.96
CA ILE A 149 6.18 -23.86 25.80
C ILE A 149 6.78 -24.90 26.75
N ASP A 150 7.63 -25.81 26.25
CA ASP A 150 8.28 -26.84 27.06
C ASP A 150 9.16 -26.23 28.16
N ASN A 151 9.93 -25.19 27.83
CA ASN A 151 10.73 -24.45 28.80
C ASN A 151 9.84 -23.75 29.84
N ALA A 152 8.76 -23.10 29.41
CA ALA A 152 7.84 -22.42 30.33
C ALA A 152 7.18 -23.41 31.29
N VAL A 153 6.73 -24.58 30.78
CA VAL A 153 6.21 -25.67 31.61
C VAL A 153 7.26 -26.17 32.59
N GLN A 154 8.48 -26.44 32.12
CA GLN A 154 9.56 -26.96 32.96
C GLN A 154 9.94 -25.98 34.07
N GLU A 155 9.93 -24.68 33.80
CA GLU A 155 10.12 -23.64 34.82
C GLU A 155 9.03 -23.68 35.90
N GLN A 156 7.76 -23.83 35.53
CA GLN A 156 6.66 -23.95 36.51
C GLN A 156 6.80 -25.23 37.37
N ILE A 157 7.22 -26.34 36.75
CA ILE A 157 7.48 -27.59 37.47
C ILE A 157 8.63 -27.39 38.48
N THR A 158 9.72 -26.76 38.04
CA THR A 158 10.91 -26.51 38.88
C THR A 158 10.61 -25.54 40.01
N ALA A 159 9.75 -24.55 39.77
CA ALA A 159 9.24 -23.62 40.77
C ALA A 159 8.22 -24.25 41.75
N LYS A 160 7.90 -25.54 41.61
CA LYS A 160 6.91 -26.28 42.42
C LYS A 160 5.50 -25.70 42.32
N ASN A 161 5.16 -25.06 41.20
CA ASN A 161 3.80 -24.60 40.88
C ASN A 161 2.91 -25.75 40.38
N ILE A 162 2.96 -26.90 41.05
CA ILE A 162 2.26 -28.12 40.66
C ILE A 162 1.19 -28.50 41.70
N GLN A 163 0.18 -29.24 41.27
CA GLN A 163 -0.92 -29.71 42.10
C GLN A 163 -1.12 -31.22 41.95
N ASN A 164 -1.38 -31.90 43.08
CA ASN A 164 -1.76 -33.32 43.16
C ASN A 164 -0.78 -34.32 42.52
N ILE A 165 0.50 -33.96 42.34
CA ILE A 165 1.55 -34.84 41.78
C ILE A 165 2.95 -34.44 42.28
N THR A 166 3.90 -35.37 42.26
CA THR A 166 5.31 -35.06 42.53
C THR A 166 6.05 -34.57 41.27
N VAL A 167 7.11 -33.77 41.45
CA VAL A 167 7.97 -33.31 40.33
C VAL A 167 8.53 -34.49 39.52
N LYS A 168 8.89 -35.60 40.17
CA LYS A 168 9.46 -36.78 39.51
C LYS A 168 8.45 -37.49 38.63
N ASP A 169 7.20 -37.61 39.09
CA ASP A 169 6.14 -38.30 38.34
C ASP A 169 5.68 -37.44 37.17
N LEU A 170 5.52 -36.13 37.37
CA LEU A 170 5.16 -35.19 36.32
C LEU A 170 6.23 -35.10 35.21
N GLY A 171 7.51 -35.22 35.56
CA GLY A 171 8.61 -35.26 34.59
C GLY A 171 8.64 -36.50 33.70
N ARG A 172 7.88 -37.56 34.03
CA ARG A 172 7.75 -38.77 33.20
C ARG A 172 6.59 -38.70 32.21
N ILE A 173 5.66 -37.76 32.40
CA ILE A 173 4.52 -37.56 31.52
C ILE A 173 5.01 -36.82 30.28
N THR A 174 4.81 -37.40 29.09
CA THR A 174 5.19 -36.79 27.81
C THR A 174 4.07 -35.93 27.21
N ASP A 175 2.81 -36.25 27.52
CA ASP A 175 1.65 -35.52 27.03
C ASP A 175 1.55 -34.12 27.65
N LEU A 176 1.54 -33.09 26.81
CA LEU A 176 1.51 -31.69 27.24
C LEU A 176 0.21 -31.34 27.96
N SER A 177 -0.94 -31.84 27.49
CA SER A 177 -2.24 -31.54 28.08
C SER A 177 -2.32 -32.06 29.52
N ILE A 178 -1.86 -33.30 29.74
CA ILE A 178 -1.78 -33.88 31.08
C ILE A 178 -0.77 -33.13 31.94
N ARG A 179 0.40 -32.74 31.39
CA ARG A 179 1.37 -31.94 32.15
C ARG A 179 0.77 -30.61 32.61
N LEU A 180 0.06 -29.91 31.74
CA LEU A 180 -0.56 -28.61 32.02
C LEU A 180 -1.68 -28.72 33.07
N SER A 181 -2.48 -29.79 33.09
CA SER A 181 -3.57 -29.98 34.07
C SER A 181 -3.06 -30.15 35.52
N HIS A 182 -1.81 -30.59 35.67
CA HIS A 182 -1.12 -30.68 36.96
C HIS A 182 -0.37 -29.40 37.37
N ILE A 183 -0.39 -28.34 36.54
CA ILE A 183 0.14 -27.03 36.90
C ILE A 183 -0.97 -26.21 37.56
N LYS A 184 -0.63 -25.47 38.63
CA LYS A 184 -1.57 -24.54 39.27
C LYS A 184 -2.02 -23.46 38.30
N SER A 185 -3.25 -22.94 38.42
CA SER A 185 -3.80 -21.91 37.53
C SER A 185 -2.88 -20.72 37.30
N ARG A 186 -2.24 -20.21 38.36
CA ARG A 186 -1.23 -19.14 38.27
C ARG A 186 -0.05 -19.48 37.36
N GLY A 187 0.42 -20.72 37.40
CA GLY A 187 1.52 -21.19 36.54
C GLY A 187 1.08 -21.29 35.08
N VAL A 188 -0.16 -21.72 34.82
CA VAL A 188 -0.76 -21.73 33.48
C VAL A 188 -0.85 -20.30 32.93
N GLN A 189 -1.32 -19.33 33.73
CA GLN A 189 -1.34 -17.92 33.35
C GLN A 189 0.06 -17.40 32.94
N THR A 190 1.11 -17.72 33.70
CA THR A 190 2.48 -17.32 33.34
C THR A 190 2.95 -17.96 32.02
N ILE A 191 2.56 -19.20 31.72
CA ILE A 191 2.87 -19.85 30.43
C ILE A 191 2.19 -19.10 29.28
N VAL A 192 0.94 -18.67 29.49
CA VAL A 192 0.15 -17.90 28.51
C VAL A 192 0.78 -16.56 28.20
N GLU A 193 1.20 -15.82 29.24
CA GLU A 193 1.92 -14.55 29.09
C GLU A 193 3.19 -14.72 28.25
N LYS A 194 3.98 -15.76 28.55
CA LYS A 194 5.20 -16.07 27.78
C LYS A 194 4.90 -16.42 26.32
N LEU A 195 3.87 -17.23 26.09
CA LEU A 195 3.43 -17.58 24.75
C LEU A 195 2.99 -16.31 24.00
N TYR A 196 2.17 -15.46 24.60
CA TYR A 196 1.72 -14.19 24.01
C TYR A 196 2.90 -13.29 23.61
N VAL A 197 3.88 -13.12 24.51
CA VAL A 197 5.10 -12.35 24.22
C VAL A 197 5.86 -12.94 23.03
N LEU A 198 5.99 -14.26 22.96
CA LEU A 198 6.64 -14.94 21.84
C LEU A 198 5.88 -14.73 20.52
N ILE A 199 4.55 -14.88 20.52
CA ILE A 199 3.71 -14.65 19.34
C ILE A 199 3.92 -13.22 18.85
N HIS A 200 3.90 -12.24 19.75
CA HIS A 200 4.13 -10.84 19.42
C HIS A 200 5.53 -10.60 18.80
N GLN A 201 6.56 -11.27 19.32
CA GLN A 201 7.91 -11.22 18.73
C GLN A 201 7.97 -11.85 17.33
N ILE A 202 7.27 -12.96 17.11
CA ILE A 202 7.16 -13.61 15.79
C ILE A 202 6.47 -12.67 14.81
N THR A 203 5.33 -12.07 15.19
CA THR A 203 4.60 -11.11 14.36
C THR A 203 5.51 -9.94 13.95
N LYS A 204 6.24 -9.33 14.90
CA LYS A 204 7.22 -8.27 14.61
C LYS A 204 8.34 -8.71 13.67
N LYS A 205 8.82 -9.96 13.77
CA LYS A 205 9.82 -10.51 12.85
C LYS A 205 9.23 -10.65 11.44
N GLU A 206 8.00 -11.13 11.32
CA GLU A 206 7.31 -11.30 10.06
C GLU A 206 6.98 -9.97 9.38
N GLU A 207 6.61 -8.94 10.14
CA GLU A 207 6.45 -7.56 9.64
C GLU A 207 7.75 -7.00 9.04
N LYS A 208 8.90 -7.23 9.71
CA LYS A 208 10.21 -6.83 9.19
C LYS A 208 10.60 -7.57 7.91
N ARG A 209 10.22 -8.85 7.80
CA ARG A 209 10.45 -9.64 6.57
C ARG A 209 9.56 -9.15 5.42
N ALA A 210 8.34 -8.74 5.72
CA ALA A 210 7.41 -8.20 4.72
C ALA A 210 7.96 -6.95 4.03
N LEU A 211 8.83 -6.16 4.68
CA LEU A 211 9.50 -5.02 4.03
C LEU A 211 10.35 -5.41 2.82
N LYS A 212 10.85 -6.65 2.78
CA LYS A 212 11.72 -7.16 1.70
C LYS A 212 11.00 -8.13 0.77
N GLU A 213 9.98 -8.80 1.27
CA GLU A 213 9.27 -9.87 0.55
C GLU A 213 7.85 -9.42 0.15
N LYS A 214 7.67 -9.09 -1.15
CA LYS A 214 6.38 -8.60 -1.70
C LYS A 214 5.19 -9.53 -1.41
N LEU A 215 5.42 -10.85 -1.40
CA LEU A 215 4.37 -11.84 -1.13
C LEU A 215 3.94 -11.83 0.35
N ARG A 216 4.88 -11.65 1.28
CA ARG A 216 4.56 -11.51 2.71
C ARG A 216 3.82 -10.20 2.99
N ALA A 217 4.23 -9.09 2.37
CA ALA A 217 3.50 -7.83 2.45
C ALA A 217 2.05 -8.01 1.97
N ALA A 218 1.85 -8.65 0.81
CA ALA A 218 0.52 -8.93 0.27
C ALA A 218 -0.33 -9.85 1.17
N ALA A 219 0.31 -10.82 1.84
CA ALA A 219 -0.35 -11.70 2.82
C ALA A 219 -0.80 -10.92 4.07
N GLN A 220 -0.09 -9.84 4.43
CA GLN A 220 -0.43 -8.93 5.52
C GLN A 220 -1.34 -7.76 5.09
N HIS A 221 -1.91 -7.79 3.88
CA HIS A 221 -2.70 -6.68 3.31
C HIS A 221 -1.92 -5.35 3.26
N ARG A 222 -0.65 -5.42 2.87
CA ARG A 222 0.22 -4.27 2.68
C ARG A 222 0.76 -4.21 1.25
N LEU A 223 0.83 -3.02 0.69
CA LEU A 223 1.54 -2.69 -0.54
C LEU A 223 2.59 -1.63 -0.23
N LEU A 224 3.87 -1.97 -0.46
CA LEU A 224 5.00 -1.11 -0.10
C LEU A 224 5.58 -0.45 -1.35
N LEU A 225 5.73 0.87 -1.32
CA LEU A 225 6.18 1.73 -2.43
C LEU A 225 7.25 2.73 -1.93
N PRO A 226 8.49 2.26 -1.65
CA PRO A 226 9.52 3.06 -0.97
C PRO A 226 10.03 4.26 -1.79
N ASP A 227 9.88 4.24 -3.12
CA ASP A 227 10.42 5.29 -4.00
C ASP A 227 9.31 6.07 -4.72
N VAL A 228 8.12 6.15 -4.11
CA VAL A 228 6.94 6.75 -4.72
C VAL A 228 6.37 7.80 -3.80
N ASP A 229 6.24 9.01 -4.33
CA ASP A 229 5.66 10.13 -3.60
C ASP A 229 4.18 9.93 -3.32
N SER A 230 3.75 10.45 -2.18
CA SER A 230 2.37 10.32 -1.70
C SER A 230 1.34 10.94 -2.65
N GLU A 231 1.70 12.02 -3.35
CA GLU A 231 0.86 12.68 -4.34
C GLU A 231 0.57 11.76 -5.54
N ILE A 232 1.58 11.04 -6.02
CA ILE A 232 1.45 10.09 -7.14
C ILE A 232 0.55 8.91 -6.75
N VAL A 233 0.69 8.42 -5.51
CA VAL A 233 -0.22 7.39 -4.97
C VAL A 233 -1.65 7.92 -4.87
N ALA A 234 -1.84 9.17 -4.45
CA ALA A 234 -3.16 9.79 -4.38
C ALA A 234 -3.82 9.93 -5.75
N ILE A 235 -3.06 10.30 -6.79
CA ILE A 235 -3.55 10.37 -8.18
C ILE A 235 -3.98 8.99 -8.67
N LEU A 236 -3.14 7.95 -8.45
CA LEU A 236 -3.49 6.57 -8.77
C LEU A 236 -4.79 6.15 -8.08
N MET A 237 -4.90 6.42 -6.78
CA MET A 237 -6.10 6.11 -6.00
C MET A 237 -7.32 6.82 -6.56
N GLN A 238 -7.22 8.12 -6.82
CA GLN A 238 -8.32 8.90 -7.40
C GLN A 238 -8.79 8.29 -8.71
N TRP A 239 -7.87 7.88 -9.59
CA TRP A 239 -8.20 7.22 -10.84
C TRP A 239 -8.88 5.86 -10.62
N ILE A 240 -8.38 5.02 -9.71
CA ILE A 240 -9.01 3.72 -9.39
C ILE A 240 -10.46 3.90 -8.90
N TYR A 241 -10.71 4.93 -8.09
CA TYR A 241 -12.04 5.14 -7.49
C TYR A 241 -13.00 5.95 -8.36
N HIS A 242 -12.52 6.87 -9.20
CA HIS A 242 -13.38 7.81 -9.92
C HIS A 242 -13.24 7.70 -11.44
N GLY A 243 -12.27 6.93 -11.94
CA GLY A 243 -11.96 6.81 -13.37
C GLY A 243 -11.30 8.05 -13.99
N ALA A 244 -11.19 9.15 -13.25
CA ALA A 244 -10.63 10.41 -13.73
C ALA A 244 -9.16 10.54 -13.31
N LEU A 245 -8.30 10.81 -14.29
CA LEU A 245 -6.87 11.05 -14.08
C LEU A 245 -6.63 12.56 -13.96
N HIS A 246 -6.29 13.02 -12.77
CA HIS A 246 -5.96 14.42 -12.48
C HIS A 246 -4.47 14.55 -12.18
N TYR A 247 -3.76 15.39 -12.93
CA TYR A 247 -2.34 15.70 -12.77
C TYR A 247 -2.11 17.18 -13.08
N GLN A 248 -1.07 17.77 -12.52
CA GLN A 248 -0.75 19.18 -12.67
C GLN A 248 0.23 19.42 -13.83
N ASP A 249 1.19 18.53 -14.00
CA ASP A 249 2.28 18.67 -14.98
C ASP A 249 2.69 17.31 -15.58
N ALA A 250 3.61 17.37 -16.55
CA ALA A 250 4.12 16.20 -17.25
C ALA A 250 5.00 15.29 -16.37
N GLU A 251 5.71 15.84 -15.36
CA GLU A 251 6.53 15.03 -14.45
C GLU A 251 5.64 14.15 -13.57
N GLN A 252 4.54 14.70 -13.04
CA GLN A 252 3.53 13.94 -12.30
C GLN A 252 2.91 12.86 -13.19
N LEU A 253 2.54 13.20 -14.44
CA LEU A 253 1.97 12.23 -15.37
C LEU A 253 2.95 11.08 -15.67
N TYR A 254 4.24 11.39 -15.83
CA TYR A 254 5.29 10.39 -16.02
C TYR A 254 5.51 9.53 -14.77
N ALA A 255 5.51 10.14 -13.57
CA ALA A 255 5.61 9.40 -12.32
C ALA A 255 4.42 8.43 -12.12
N VAL A 256 3.21 8.85 -12.49
CA VAL A 256 2.02 7.98 -12.50
C VAL A 256 2.17 6.85 -13.52
N LEU A 257 2.69 7.13 -14.73
CA LEU A 257 3.01 6.10 -15.72
C LEU A 257 3.96 5.04 -15.15
N ARG A 258 5.06 5.46 -14.52
CA ARG A 258 6.03 4.54 -13.89
C ARG A 258 5.37 3.69 -12.80
N LEU A 259 4.54 4.30 -11.96
CA LEU A 259 3.81 3.60 -10.92
C LEU A 259 2.82 2.59 -11.51
N ALA A 260 2.07 2.97 -12.54
CA ALA A 260 1.12 2.09 -13.23
C ALA A 260 1.83 0.86 -13.81
N ILE A 261 2.96 1.06 -14.49
CA ILE A 261 3.80 -0.03 -15.02
C ILE A 261 4.31 -0.93 -13.88
N MET A 262 4.83 -0.34 -12.79
CA MET A 262 5.35 -1.09 -11.64
C MET A 262 4.28 -1.99 -11.00
N LEU A 263 3.04 -1.50 -10.97
CA LEU A 263 1.90 -2.21 -10.42
C LEU A 263 1.18 -3.09 -11.44
N GLY A 264 1.54 -3.05 -12.72
CA GLY A 264 0.86 -3.78 -13.79
C GLY A 264 -0.58 -3.31 -14.02
N VAL A 265 -0.81 -2.00 -13.92
CA VAL A 265 -2.09 -1.35 -14.22
C VAL A 265 -2.07 -0.87 -15.67
N ASP A 266 -2.21 -1.81 -16.60
CA ASP A 266 -1.91 -1.61 -18.03
C ASP A 266 -2.78 -0.50 -18.65
N ALA A 267 -4.06 -0.44 -18.30
CA ALA A 267 -4.97 0.58 -18.84
C ALA A 267 -4.56 2.01 -18.43
N LEU A 268 -4.13 2.21 -17.18
CA LEU A 268 -3.65 3.51 -16.72
C LEU A 268 -2.30 3.85 -17.35
N ALA A 269 -1.41 2.87 -17.45
CA ALA A 269 -0.13 3.04 -18.12
C ALA A 269 -0.33 3.50 -19.58
N GLU A 270 -1.25 2.87 -20.32
CA GLU A 270 -1.53 3.26 -21.70
C GLU A 270 -2.15 4.66 -21.82
N ILE A 271 -3.06 5.03 -20.90
CA ILE A 271 -3.64 6.38 -20.86
C ILE A 271 -2.55 7.44 -20.63
N CYS A 272 -1.67 7.23 -19.64
CA CYS A 272 -0.58 8.17 -19.36
C CYS A 272 0.40 8.22 -20.52
N LEU A 273 0.76 7.06 -21.09
CA LEU A 273 1.65 6.93 -22.23
C LEU A 273 1.14 7.72 -23.44
N THR A 274 -0.13 7.53 -23.79
CA THR A 274 -0.76 8.22 -24.93
C THR A 274 -0.77 9.73 -24.70
N LYS A 275 -1.22 10.21 -23.54
CA LYS A 275 -1.21 11.64 -23.21
C LYS A 275 0.19 12.28 -23.27
N LEU A 276 1.22 11.58 -22.78
CA LEU A 276 2.60 12.05 -22.85
C LEU A 276 3.12 12.05 -24.28
N TYR A 277 2.84 11.00 -25.04
CA TYR A 277 3.26 10.88 -26.44
C TYR A 277 2.62 11.96 -27.30
N ASP A 278 1.31 12.16 -27.18
CA ASP A 278 0.57 13.13 -27.98
C ASP A 278 1.05 14.55 -27.65
N ALA A 279 1.17 14.91 -26.37
CA ALA A 279 1.68 16.22 -25.97
C ALA A 279 3.13 16.47 -26.42
N ALA A 280 3.99 15.44 -26.37
CA ALA A 280 5.36 15.54 -26.86
C ALA A 280 5.43 15.66 -28.38
N SER A 281 4.60 14.91 -29.11
CA SER A 281 4.52 14.95 -30.58
C SER A 281 3.98 16.29 -31.07
N GLU A 282 2.89 16.79 -30.47
CA GLU A 282 2.35 18.13 -30.74
C GLU A 282 3.41 19.21 -30.48
N SER A 283 4.16 19.11 -29.38
CA SER A 283 5.24 20.05 -29.08
C SER A 283 6.34 20.04 -30.16
N ILE A 284 6.70 18.86 -30.70
CA ILE A 284 7.69 18.73 -31.77
C ILE A 284 7.15 19.34 -33.07
N GLU A 285 5.90 19.04 -33.44
CA GLU A 285 5.27 19.55 -34.65
C GLU A 285 5.10 21.07 -34.60
N ASP A 286 4.61 21.62 -33.49
CA ASP A 286 4.43 23.06 -33.30
C ASP A 286 5.77 23.82 -33.36
N ALA A 287 6.83 23.25 -32.79
CA ALA A 287 8.16 23.82 -32.87
C ALA A 287 8.71 23.79 -34.31
N SER A 288 8.52 22.67 -35.01
CA SER A 288 8.89 22.55 -36.43
C SER A 288 8.15 23.59 -37.28
N ASN A 289 6.84 23.74 -37.10
CA ASN A 289 6.00 24.69 -37.81
C ASN A 289 6.37 26.16 -37.49
N SER A 290 6.81 26.42 -36.27
CA SER A 290 7.21 27.76 -35.80
C SER A 290 8.70 28.07 -36.05
N GLY A 291 9.47 27.15 -36.63
CA GLY A 291 10.92 27.29 -36.81
C GLY A 291 11.72 27.33 -35.50
N VAL A 292 11.13 26.85 -34.40
CA VAL A 292 11.78 26.75 -33.09
C VAL A 292 12.67 25.51 -33.07
N LYS A 293 13.94 25.68 -32.70
CA LYS A 293 14.88 24.55 -32.62
C LYS A 293 14.51 23.61 -31.47
N LEU A 294 14.66 22.30 -31.71
CA LEU A 294 14.44 21.25 -30.71
C LEU A 294 15.22 21.47 -29.40
N GLN A 295 16.45 22.01 -29.48
CA GLN A 295 17.25 22.31 -28.29
C GLN A 295 16.55 23.25 -27.29
N THR A 296 15.69 24.15 -27.76
CA THR A 296 14.92 25.06 -26.90
C THR A 296 13.85 24.30 -26.13
N LEU A 297 13.15 23.37 -26.80
CA LEU A 297 12.13 22.52 -26.18
C LEU A 297 12.70 21.56 -25.13
N LEU A 298 13.94 21.11 -25.32
CA LEU A 298 14.65 20.25 -24.37
C LEU A 298 15.22 21.03 -23.17
N GLY A 299 14.95 22.33 -23.07
CA GLY A 299 15.40 23.17 -21.95
C GLY A 299 16.85 23.64 -22.05
N PHE A 300 17.48 23.51 -23.22
CA PHE A 300 18.85 24.03 -23.46
C PHE A 300 18.88 25.45 -24.04
N GLY A 301 17.72 26.10 -24.16
CA GLY A 301 17.54 27.47 -24.62
C GLY A 301 17.32 28.47 -23.47
N PRO A 302 17.40 29.78 -23.74
CA PRO A 302 17.22 30.83 -22.73
C PRO A 302 15.79 30.91 -22.16
N ASP A 303 14.80 30.44 -22.92
CA ASP A 303 13.38 30.45 -22.56
C ASP A 303 12.89 29.01 -22.28
N SER A 304 13.49 28.30 -21.33
CA SER A 304 13.05 26.95 -20.97
C SER A 304 11.66 27.01 -20.31
N VAL A 305 10.61 26.81 -21.09
CA VAL A 305 9.29 26.50 -20.55
C VAL A 305 9.29 25.01 -20.20
N ASP A 306 8.63 24.66 -19.11
CA ASP A 306 8.50 23.27 -18.64
C ASP A 306 7.60 22.48 -19.61
N HIS A 307 8.19 22.06 -20.73
CA HIS A 307 7.48 21.39 -21.81
C HIS A 307 7.48 19.88 -21.59
N ALA A 308 6.34 19.24 -21.89
CA ALA A 308 6.16 17.79 -21.79
C ALA A 308 7.29 17.00 -22.49
N LEU A 309 7.81 17.51 -23.61
CA LEU A 309 8.93 16.90 -24.33
C LEU A 309 10.23 16.88 -23.52
N GLY A 310 10.57 17.96 -22.81
CA GLY A 310 11.77 18.02 -21.98
C GLY A 310 11.73 17.01 -20.83
N VAL A 311 10.56 16.87 -20.21
CA VAL A 311 10.28 15.85 -19.19
C VAL A 311 10.42 14.44 -19.75
N VAL A 312 9.78 14.16 -20.89
CA VAL A 312 9.87 12.85 -21.57
C VAL A 312 11.33 12.55 -21.92
N PHE A 313 12.06 13.49 -22.52
CA PHE A 313 13.47 13.33 -22.88
C PHE A 313 14.35 13.01 -21.67
N LYS A 314 14.25 13.82 -20.60
CA LYS A 314 15.00 13.62 -19.36
C LYS A 314 14.73 12.25 -18.76
N ASN A 315 13.47 11.81 -18.77
CA ASN A 315 13.10 10.53 -18.21
C ASN A 315 13.48 9.34 -19.12
N VAL A 316 13.35 9.44 -20.44
CA VAL A 316 13.76 8.41 -21.41
C VAL A 316 15.26 8.11 -21.29
N ILE A 317 16.08 9.16 -21.11
CA ILE A 317 17.53 9.01 -20.97
C ILE A 317 17.92 8.30 -19.67
N ASN A 318 17.25 8.65 -18.57
CA ASN A 318 17.62 8.17 -17.24
C ASN A 318 16.95 6.85 -16.85
N ASP A 319 15.78 6.54 -17.42
CA ASP A 319 14.99 5.37 -17.07
C ASP A 319 14.99 4.31 -18.19
N ARG A 320 15.67 3.18 -17.92
CA ARG A 320 15.70 2.03 -18.83
C ARG A 320 14.35 1.32 -18.99
N ARG A 321 13.38 1.60 -18.12
CA ARG A 321 12.04 1.01 -18.16
C ARG A 321 11.03 1.86 -18.92
N THR A 322 11.49 2.94 -19.54
CA THR A 322 10.65 3.80 -20.36
C THR A 322 9.98 3.00 -21.48
N PRO A 323 8.66 3.16 -21.71
CA PRO A 323 7.98 2.50 -22.81
C PRO A 323 8.63 2.79 -24.15
N LYS A 324 8.77 1.74 -24.98
CA LYS A 324 9.44 1.81 -26.29
C LYS A 324 8.90 2.96 -27.14
N ARG A 325 7.57 3.17 -27.15
CA ARG A 325 6.92 4.24 -27.93
C ARG A 325 7.42 5.67 -27.59
N LEU A 326 7.70 5.98 -26.32
CA LEU A 326 8.28 7.29 -25.96
C LEU A 326 9.77 7.36 -26.28
N ARG A 327 10.48 6.23 -26.14
CA ARG A 327 11.88 6.14 -26.50
C ARG A 327 12.09 6.36 -28.00
N ASP A 328 11.31 5.67 -28.83
CA ASP A 328 11.32 5.81 -30.28
C ASP A 328 11.02 7.26 -30.69
N LEU A 329 9.98 7.89 -30.11
CA LEU A 329 9.67 9.31 -30.36
C LEU A 329 10.86 10.24 -30.09
N VAL A 330 11.56 10.04 -28.96
CA VAL A 330 12.73 10.85 -28.63
C VAL A 330 13.89 10.58 -29.58
N ILE A 331 14.12 9.33 -29.95
CA ILE A 331 15.18 8.95 -30.90
C ILE A 331 14.92 9.57 -32.27
N ASP A 332 13.70 9.46 -32.78
CA ASP A 332 13.30 10.00 -34.08
C ASP A 332 13.40 11.53 -34.10
N ALA A 333 12.90 12.18 -33.04
CA ALA A 333 12.98 13.63 -32.90
C ALA A 333 14.43 14.13 -32.86
N LEU A 334 15.30 13.43 -32.12
CA LEU A 334 16.73 13.72 -32.09
C LEU A 334 17.36 13.49 -33.46
N ALA A 335 17.13 12.34 -34.09
CA ALA A 335 17.71 12.00 -35.38
C ALA A 335 17.37 13.02 -36.46
N ALA A 336 16.11 13.49 -36.51
CA ALA A 336 15.65 14.48 -37.47
C ALA A 336 16.22 15.89 -37.23
N SER A 337 16.58 16.22 -35.98
CA SER A 337 16.97 17.58 -35.57
C SER A 337 18.40 17.69 -35.04
N LEU A 338 19.22 16.64 -35.15
CA LEU A 338 20.55 16.61 -34.54
C LEU A 338 21.50 17.53 -35.29
N ASP A 339 21.86 18.65 -34.65
CA ASP A 339 22.97 19.49 -35.08
C ASP A 339 24.18 19.35 -34.14
N LYS A 340 25.32 19.91 -34.56
CA LYS A 340 26.57 19.85 -33.79
C LYS A 340 26.42 20.49 -32.39
N GLU A 341 25.61 21.52 -32.27
CA GLU A 341 25.40 22.24 -31.01
C GLU A 341 24.59 21.38 -30.03
N LEU A 342 23.46 20.83 -30.48
CA LEU A 342 22.61 19.94 -29.71
C LEU A 342 23.37 18.68 -29.31
N PHE A 343 24.11 18.05 -30.22
CA PHE A 343 24.93 16.87 -29.90
C PHE A 343 25.93 17.16 -28.78
N THR A 344 26.60 18.31 -28.82
CA THR A 344 27.58 18.70 -27.79
C THR A 344 26.94 18.84 -26.41
N LYS A 345 25.66 19.21 -26.34
CA LYS A 345 24.90 19.33 -25.08
C LYS A 345 24.38 17.98 -24.55
N ILE A 346 24.00 17.06 -25.44
CA ILE A 346 23.36 15.79 -25.04
C ILE A 346 24.32 14.60 -24.94
N LYS A 347 25.52 14.66 -25.55
CA LYS A 347 26.47 13.53 -25.64
C LYS A 347 26.86 12.89 -24.31
N ASP A 348 26.88 13.68 -23.23
CA ASP A 348 27.27 13.21 -21.90
C ASP A 348 26.05 12.73 -21.08
N LEU A 349 24.83 12.98 -21.59
CA LEU A 349 23.57 12.56 -20.99
C LEU A 349 23.10 11.23 -21.58
N ILE A 350 23.25 11.04 -22.90
CA ILE A 350 22.79 9.83 -23.59
C ILE A 350 23.73 8.65 -23.37
N SER A 351 23.16 7.45 -23.24
CA SER A 351 23.95 6.21 -23.17
C SER A 351 24.55 5.86 -24.54
N LYS A 352 25.61 5.04 -24.56
CA LYS A 352 26.20 4.54 -25.81
C LYS A 352 25.19 3.77 -26.66
N GLU A 353 24.30 3.01 -26.03
CA GLU A 353 23.25 2.24 -26.70
C GLU A 353 22.27 3.20 -27.39
N MET A 354 21.79 4.23 -26.69
CA MET A 354 20.89 5.22 -27.26
C MET A 354 21.57 6.05 -28.36
N ALA A 355 22.86 6.36 -28.22
CA ALA A 355 23.62 7.05 -29.26
C ALA A 355 23.70 6.23 -30.55
N LEU A 356 23.85 4.90 -30.46
CA LEU A 356 23.82 4.02 -31.63
C LEU A 356 22.43 4.01 -32.28
N GLU A 357 21.35 3.90 -31.50
CA GLU A 357 19.98 3.94 -32.02
C GLU A 357 19.66 5.27 -32.73
N ILE A 358 20.17 6.40 -32.21
CA ILE A 358 20.03 7.71 -32.88
C ILE A 358 20.77 7.72 -34.21
N ILE A 359 21.99 7.18 -34.27
CA ILE A 359 22.76 7.11 -35.53
C ILE A 359 22.06 6.21 -36.55
N GLU A 360 21.52 5.07 -36.12
CA GLU A 360 20.74 4.17 -36.98
C GLU A 360 19.51 4.91 -37.54
N ALA A 361 18.72 5.57 -36.69
CA ALA A 361 17.58 6.36 -37.12
C ALA A 361 17.95 7.52 -38.06
N MET A 362 19.12 8.15 -37.89
CA MET A 362 19.61 9.18 -38.81
C MET A 362 19.93 8.64 -40.20
N ILE A 363 20.47 7.42 -40.28
CA ILE A 363 20.76 6.75 -41.56
C ILE A 363 19.44 6.42 -42.26
N ASP A 364 18.49 5.84 -41.53
CA ASP A 364 17.18 5.45 -42.07
C ASP A 364 16.37 6.66 -42.57
N ASN A 365 16.49 7.83 -41.92
CA ASN A 365 15.84 9.07 -42.35
C ASN A 365 16.53 9.79 -43.53
N SER A 366 17.71 9.31 -43.95
CA SER A 366 18.49 9.91 -45.04
C SER A 366 18.28 9.25 -46.41
N GLU A 367 17.59 8.11 -46.43
CA GLU A 367 17.05 7.45 -47.63
C GLU A 367 15.66 8.00 -47.99
#